data_AF-A0A6G2BPI9-F1
#
_entry.id   AF-A0A6G2BPI9-F1
#
_cell.length_a   1.000
_cell.length_b   1.000
_cell.length_c   1.000
_cell.angle_alpha   90.00
_cell.angle_beta   90.00
_cell.angle_gamma   90.00
#
_symmetry.space_group_name_H-M   'P 1'
#
loop_
_entity.id
_entity.type
_entity.pdbx_description
1 polymer ?
#
loop_
_entity_poly.entity_id
_entity_poly.type
_entity_poly.pdbx_seq_one_letter_code
_entity_poly.pdbx_strand_id
1 'polypeptide(L)'
;MREFSNSQKKVLLNSFGEDLVIVQDGVTSTVTVIFEQDEIFFEGTQSTVDYFTSDSGLPLGITFERNGTTYIVNRIDDDLSGISDYRYTQQIDLEDI
;
A
#
# COMPACT_ATOMS: atom_id res chain seq x y z
N MET A 1 8.77 -7.98 -18.75
CA MET A 1 8.76 -6.53 -18.49
C MET A 1 10.19 -6.13 -18.08
N ARG A 2 10.62 -4.88 -18.29
CA ARG A 2 11.94 -4.41 -17.82
C ARG A 2 11.72 -3.69 -16.50
N GLU A 3 12.36 -4.17 -15.44
CA GLU A 3 12.31 -3.55 -14.11
C GLU A 3 12.84 -2.10 -14.17
N PHE A 4 12.25 -1.21 -13.37
CA PHE A 4 12.82 0.11 -13.12
C PHE A 4 14.18 -0.01 -12.44
N SER A 5 15.13 0.84 -12.82
CA SER A 5 16.39 0.93 -12.07
C SER A 5 16.13 1.52 -10.68
N ASN A 6 17.01 1.23 -9.72
CA ASN A 6 16.94 1.83 -8.38
C ASN A 6 16.90 3.36 -8.41
N SER A 7 17.59 3.99 -9.37
CA SER A 7 17.52 5.44 -9.56
C SER A 7 16.14 5.93 -10.02
N GLN A 8 15.46 5.19 -10.90
CA GLN A 8 14.11 5.53 -11.37
C GLN A 8 13.10 5.36 -10.23
N LYS A 9 13.15 4.24 -9.52
CA LYS A 9 12.29 3.98 -8.34
C LYS A 9 12.45 5.07 -7.29
N LYS A 10 13.71 5.42 -6.97
CA LYS A 10 14.01 6.49 -6.01
C LYS A 10 13.48 7.85 -6.45
N VAL A 11 13.62 8.20 -7.73
CA VAL A 11 13.08 9.46 -8.25
C VAL A 11 11.55 9.49 -8.13
N LEU A 12 10.87 8.42 -8.51
CA LEU A 12 9.41 8.29 -8.39
C LEU A 12 8.95 8.45 -6.93
N LEU A 13 9.45 7.59 -6.04
CA LEU A 13 9.03 7.56 -4.63
C LEU A 13 9.40 8.85 -3.90
N ASN A 14 10.57 9.44 -4.16
CA ASN A 14 10.95 10.70 -3.51
C ASN A 14 10.17 11.92 -4.04
N SER A 15 9.59 11.84 -5.24
CA SER A 15 8.87 12.97 -5.84
C SER A 15 7.41 13.04 -5.39
N PHE A 16 6.80 11.87 -5.14
CA PHE A 16 5.36 11.76 -4.90
C PHE A 16 5.01 11.03 -3.61
N GLY A 17 5.97 10.34 -3.00
CA GLY A 17 5.72 9.50 -1.85
C GLY A 17 5.88 10.22 -0.52
N GLU A 18 5.30 9.60 0.50
CA GLU A 18 5.42 9.99 1.90
C GLU A 18 5.88 8.80 2.75
N ASP A 19 6.46 9.09 3.91
CA ASP A 19 6.90 8.06 4.84
C ASP A 19 5.70 7.41 5.53
N LEU A 20 5.59 6.09 5.37
CA LEU A 20 4.62 5.26 6.05
C LEU A 20 5.33 4.35 7.04
N VAL A 21 4.86 4.35 8.28
CA VAL A 21 5.28 3.40 9.30
C VAL A 21 4.45 2.14 9.15
N ILE A 22 5.12 1.01 8.88
CA ILE A 22 4.50 -0.30 8.78
C ILE A 22 4.96 -1.19 9.94
N VAL A 23 4.13 -2.17 10.29
CA VAL A 23 4.41 -3.20 11.27
C VAL A 23 4.31 -4.56 10.59
N GLN A 24 5.36 -5.35 10.72
CA GLN A 24 5.43 -6.72 10.24
C GLN A 24 5.90 -7.60 11.40
N ASP A 25 5.10 -8.59 11.80
CA ASP A 25 5.45 -9.53 12.88
C ASP A 25 5.92 -8.85 14.18
N GLY A 26 5.33 -7.68 14.50
CA GLY A 26 5.71 -6.86 15.66
C GLY A 26 6.96 -5.99 15.46
N VAL A 27 7.61 -6.04 14.30
CA VAL A 27 8.74 -5.19 13.92
C VAL A 27 8.24 -3.99 13.14
N THR A 28 8.62 -2.80 13.58
CA THR A 28 8.29 -1.54 12.91
C THR A 28 9.38 -1.15 11.91
N SER A 29 8.98 -0.72 10.72
CA SER A 29 9.88 -0.11 9.73
C SER A 29 9.19 1.06 9.03
N THR A 30 9.99 1.91 8.38
CA THR A 30 9.49 3.05 7.59
C THR A 30 9.76 2.79 6.12
N VAL A 31 8.74 2.97 5.30
CA VAL A 31 8.79 2.79 3.85
C VAL A 31 8.20 4.02 3.18
N THR A 32 8.72 4.39 2.02
CA THR A 32 8.14 5.50 1.24
C THR A 32 7.04 4.96 0.34
N VAL A 33 5.84 5.55 0.42
CA VAL A 33 4.66 5.08 -0.31
C VAL A 33 3.98 6.24 -1.04
N ILE A 34 3.34 5.94 -2.16
CA ILE A 34 2.43 6.87 -2.84
C ILE A 34 1.02 6.35 -2.59
N PHE A 35 0.19 7.09 -1.86
CA PHE A 35 -1.20 6.70 -1.68
C PHE A 35 -2.01 7.03 -2.93
N GLU A 36 -2.78 6.04 -3.38
CA GLU A 36 -3.56 6.12 -4.60
C GLU A 36 -4.96 5.58 -4.35
N GLN A 37 -5.88 5.96 -5.24
CA GLN A 37 -7.28 5.57 -5.18
C GLN A 37 -7.79 5.34 -6.60
N ASP A 38 -8.37 4.15 -6.82
CA ASP A 38 -9.11 3.86 -8.04
C ASP A 38 -10.58 4.21 -7.83
N GLU A 39 -11.19 4.87 -8.82
CA GLU A 39 -12.63 5.07 -8.88
C GLU A 39 -13.27 4.00 -9.78
N ILE A 40 -14.27 3.31 -9.23
CA ILE A 40 -14.99 2.25 -9.91
C ILE A 40 -16.46 2.65 -10.02
N PHE A 41 -16.99 2.60 -11.24
CA PHE A 41 -18.40 2.88 -11.53
C PHE A 41 -19.12 1.59 -11.92
N PHE A 42 -20.05 1.13 -11.08
CA PHE A 42 -20.88 -0.05 -11.35
C PHE A 42 -22.36 0.31 -11.15
N GLU A 43 -23.17 0.14 -12.21
CA GLU A 43 -24.64 0.29 -12.18
C GLU A 43 -25.14 1.60 -11.51
N GLY A 44 -24.44 2.71 -11.76
CA GLY A 44 -24.78 4.02 -11.17
C GLY A 44 -24.27 4.22 -9.74
N THR A 45 -23.56 3.24 -9.17
CA THR A 45 -22.84 3.37 -7.90
C THR A 45 -21.37 3.69 -8.18
N GLN A 46 -20.86 4.71 -7.50
CA GLN A 46 -19.42 5.00 -7.42
C GLN A 46 -18.85 4.30 -6.18
N SER A 47 -17.74 3.60 -6.35
CA SER A 47 -16.97 2.98 -5.27
C SER A 47 -15.50 3.34 -5.44
N THR A 48 -14.78 3.39 -4.34
CA THR A 48 -13.35 3.67 -4.33
C THR A 48 -12.59 2.45 -3.83
N VAL A 49 -11.40 2.23 -4.40
CA VAL A 49 -10.46 1.22 -3.90
C VAL A 49 -9.16 1.92 -3.57
N ASP A 50 -8.87 1.99 -2.28
CA ASP A 50 -7.63 2.58 -1.79
C ASP A 50 -6.48 1.58 -1.85
N TYR A 51 -5.31 2.08 -2.21
CA TYR A 51 -4.06 1.34 -2.19
C TYR A 51 -2.89 2.28 -1.98
N PHE A 52 -1.71 1.71 -1.82
CA PHE A 52 -0.49 2.49 -1.93
C PHE A 52 0.52 1.77 -2.81
N THR A 53 1.38 2.56 -3.43
CA THR A 53 2.43 2.07 -4.31
C THR A 53 3.77 2.27 -3.63
N SER A 54 4.61 1.24 -3.61
CA SER A 54 5.94 1.29 -2.98
C SER A 54 6.94 0.37 -3.68
N ASP A 55 8.19 0.40 -3.23
CA ASP A 55 9.19 -0.59 -3.65
C ASP A 55 8.67 -2.00 -3.40
N SER A 56 8.93 -2.92 -4.34
CA SER A 56 8.46 -4.30 -4.22
C SER A 56 9.14 -5.01 -3.05
N GLY A 57 8.47 -6.02 -2.50
CA GLY A 57 9.03 -6.91 -1.47
C GLY A 57 8.46 -6.72 -0.07
N LEU A 58 7.47 -5.86 0.12
CA LEU A 58 6.71 -5.85 1.36
C LEU A 58 5.79 -7.09 1.40
N PRO A 59 5.66 -7.77 2.55
CA PRO A 59 4.85 -8.98 2.64
C PRO A 59 3.36 -8.67 2.82
N LEU A 60 2.52 -9.67 2.54
CA LEU A 60 1.11 -9.65 2.94
C LEU A 60 0.98 -9.63 4.47
N GLY A 61 -0.10 -9.02 4.96
CA GLY A 61 -0.40 -8.97 6.39
C GLY A 61 0.36 -7.89 7.16
N ILE A 62 1.21 -7.08 6.50
CA ILE A 62 1.73 -5.87 7.14
C ILE A 62 0.57 -4.96 7.53
N THR A 63 0.72 -4.31 8.67
CA THR A 63 -0.25 -3.34 9.17
C THR A 63 0.36 -1.95 9.22
N PHE A 64 -0.49 -0.94 9.13
CA PHE A 64 -0.08 0.45 9.29
C PHE A 64 -1.24 1.27 9.84
N GLU A 65 -0.93 2.42 10.43
CA GLU A 65 -1.93 3.36 10.91
C GLU A 65 -2.04 4.55 9.95
N ARG A 66 -3.27 4.95 9.63
CA ARG A 66 -3.55 6.17 8.88
C ARG A 66 -4.79 6.83 9.45
N ASN A 67 -4.68 8.11 9.82
CA ASN A 67 -5.77 8.89 10.41
C ASN A 67 -6.44 8.20 11.63
N GLY A 68 -5.65 7.56 12.49
CA GLY A 68 -6.16 6.85 13.67
C GLY A 68 -6.85 5.51 13.37
N THR A 69 -6.82 5.05 12.12
CA THR A 69 -7.37 3.74 11.72
C THR A 69 -6.23 2.80 11.36
N THR A 70 -6.27 1.58 11.88
CA THR A 70 -5.33 0.52 11.50
C THR A 70 -5.83 -0.20 10.25
N TYR A 71 -4.93 -0.38 9.29
CA TYR A 71 -5.16 -1.09 8.05
C TYR A 71 -4.24 -2.28 7.94
N ILE A 72 -4.68 -3.29 7.19
CA ILE A 72 -3.90 -4.48 6.86
C ILE A 72 -3.81 -4.64 5.34
N VAL A 73 -2.60 -4.84 4.84
CA VAL A 73 -2.37 -5.17 3.42
C VAL A 73 -2.84 -6.61 3.18
N ASN A 74 -3.84 -6.75 2.32
CA ASN A 74 -4.51 -8.03 2.05
C ASN A 74 -4.29 -8.52 0.61
N ARG A 75 -3.76 -7.68 -0.28
CA ARG A 75 -3.42 -8.06 -1.65
C ARG A 75 -2.25 -7.22 -2.16
N ILE A 76 -1.40 -7.85 -2.97
CA ILE A 76 -0.26 -7.22 -3.64
C ILE A 76 -0.42 -7.48 -5.13
N ASP A 77 -0.38 -6.41 -5.93
CA ASP A 77 -0.32 -6.48 -7.38
C ASP A 77 1.10 -6.11 -7.81
N ASP A 78 1.87 -7.13 -8.22
CA ASP A 78 3.27 -7.00 -8.67
C ASP A 78 3.37 -7.34 -10.16
N ASP A 79 3.79 -6.36 -10.96
CA ASP A 79 3.99 -6.48 -12.41
C ASP A 79 5.44 -6.80 -12.80
N LEU A 80 6.31 -7.07 -11.82
CA LEU A 80 7.75 -7.28 -11.95
C LEU A 80 8.51 -6.02 -12.42
N SER A 81 7.94 -4.82 -12.19
CA SER A 81 8.61 -3.54 -12.44
C SER A 81 9.55 -3.12 -11.30
N GLY A 82 9.51 -3.83 -10.16
CA GLY A 82 10.23 -3.45 -8.93
C GLY A 82 9.49 -2.40 -8.11
N ILE A 83 8.28 -2.03 -8.51
CA ILE A 83 7.29 -1.28 -7.76
C ILE A 83 6.03 -2.15 -7.71
N SER A 84 5.29 -2.12 -6.60
CA SER A 84 4.05 -2.90 -6.47
C SER A 84 2.95 -2.08 -5.82
N ASP A 85 1.71 -2.44 -6.14
CA ASP A 85 0.52 -1.85 -5.54
C ASP A 85 0.07 -2.74 -4.37
N TYR A 86 -0.12 -2.11 -3.22
CA TYR A 86 -0.49 -2.75 -1.97
C TYR A 86 -1.92 -2.34 -1.63
N ARG A 87 -2.86 -3.24 -1.88
CA ARG A 87 -4.28 -3.09 -1.56
C ARG A 87 -4.46 -3.41 -0.08
N TYR A 88 -5.26 -2.62 0.61
CA TYR A 88 -5.47 -2.76 2.04
C TYR A 88 -6.93 -2.59 2.43
N THR A 89 -7.26 -3.10 3.61
CA THR A 89 -8.57 -2.93 4.23
C THR A 89 -8.42 -2.54 5.68
N GLN A 90 -9.44 -1.93 6.26
CA GLN A 90 -9.45 -1.62 7.68
C GLN A 90 -9.34 -2.93 8.47
N GLN A 91 -8.40 -2.97 9.41
CA GLN A 91 -8.31 -4.08 10.34
C GLN A 91 -9.46 -3.93 11.35
N ILE A 92 -10.35 -4.92 11.38
CA ILE A 92 -11.45 -4.99 12.34
C ILE A 92 -11.03 -5.98 13.41
N ASP A 93 -10.89 -5.49 14.64
CA ASP A 93 -10.79 -6.37 15.80
C ASP A 93 -12.19 -6.85 16.18
N LEU A 94 -12.37 -8.16 16.21
CA LEU A 94 -13.67 -8.78 16.52
C LEU A 94 -13.80 -9.09 18.01
N GLU A 95 -12.79 -8.80 18.84
CA GLU A 95 -12.81 -9.07 20.29
C GLU A 95 -13.84 -8.21 21.06
N ASP A 96 -14.46 -7.21 20.42
CA ASP A 96 -15.44 -6.28 21.01
C ASP A 96 -16.90 -6.45 20.48
N ILE A 97 -17.23 -7.53 19.74
CA ILE A 97 -18.60 -7.82 19.25
C ILE A 97 -19.27 -8.99 20.00
#